data_AF-A0A945K7R2-F1
#
_entry.id   AF-A0A945K7R2-F1
#
_cell.length_a   1.000
_cell.length_b   1.000
_cell.length_c   1.000
_cell.angle_alpha   90.00
_cell.angle_beta   90.00
_cell.angle_gamma   90.00
#
_symmetry.space_group_name_H-M   'P 1'
#
loop_
_entity.id
_entity.type
_entity.pdbx_description
1 polymer ?
#
loop_
_entity_poly.entity_id
_entity_poly.type
_entity_poly.pdbx_seq_one_letter_code
_entity_poly.pdbx_strand_id
1 'polypeptide(L)' 'YEHFNKLVDIIIDGGYGEVIPSTIVDCTNNTPEIIRKGKGDITPFL' A
#
# COMPACT_ATOMS: atom_id res chain seq x y z
N TYR A 1 13.35 -8.47 -14.94
CA TYR A 1 14.58 -9.22 -14.57
C TYR A 1 15.75 -8.29 -14.25
N GLU A 2 16.01 -7.24 -15.04
CA GLU A 2 17.22 -6.40 -14.89
C GLU A 2 17.40 -5.67 -13.53
N HIS A 3 16.32 -5.30 -12.82
CA HIS A 3 16.44 -4.50 -11.59
C HIS A 3 16.57 -5.28 -10.28
N PHE A 4 16.16 -6.56 -10.23
CA PHE A 4 15.96 -7.28 -8.95
C PHE A 4 16.65 -8.66 -8.88
N ASN A 5 17.45 -9.02 -9.88
CA ASN A 5 17.92 -10.37 -10.17
C ASN A 5 18.65 -11.12 -9.02
N LYS A 6 19.35 -10.40 -8.13
CA LYS A 6 20.02 -10.99 -6.94
C LYS A 6 19.45 -10.49 -5.61
N LEU A 7 18.37 -9.71 -5.65
CA LEU A 7 17.79 -9.07 -4.48
C LEU A 7 16.56 -9.82 -3.94
N VAL A 8 15.97 -10.69 -4.75
CA VAL A 8 14.75 -11.43 -4.40
C VAL A 8 14.86 -12.87 -4.89
N ASP A 9 14.21 -13.79 -4.18
CA ASP A 9 14.23 -15.21 -4.53
C ASP A 9 13.39 -15.53 -5.77
N ILE A 10 12.28 -14.80 -5.97
CA ILE A 10 11.29 -15.05 -7.02
C ILE A 10 10.67 -13.73 -7.50
N ILE A 11 10.35 -13.65 -8.80
CA ILE A 11 9.57 -12.57 -9.41
C ILE A 11 8.33 -13.18 -10.07
N ILE A 12 7.15 -12.62 -9.80
CA ILE A 12 5.89 -12.99 -10.45
C ILE A 12 5.51 -11.89 -11.45
N ASP A 13 5.29 -12.24 -12.71
CA ASP A 13 4.80 -11.30 -13.73
C ASP A 13 3.26 -11.21 -13.66
N GLY A 14 2.77 -10.11 -13.10
CA GLY A 14 1.34 -9.80 -12.99
C GLY A 14 0.87 -8.71 -13.95
N GLY A 15 1.69 -8.30 -14.93
CA GLY A 15 1.43 -7.13 -15.75
C GLY A 15 1.53 -5.80 -14.98
N TYR A 16 0.94 -4.74 -15.52
CA TYR A 16 0.99 -3.41 -14.91
C TYR A 16 0.02 -3.28 -13.74
N GLY A 17 0.57 -3.09 -12.54
CA GLY A 17 -0.18 -2.68 -11.36
C GLY A 17 -0.35 -1.16 -11.28
N GLU A 18 -1.16 -0.72 -10.32
CA GLU A 18 -1.27 0.71 -10.00
C GLU A 18 -0.14 1.17 -9.08
N VAL A 19 0.28 2.42 -9.26
CA VAL A 19 1.36 3.04 -8.47
C VAL A 19 0.86 3.84 -7.27
N ILE A 20 -0.47 3.98 -7.12
CA ILE A 20 -1.05 4.67 -5.97
C ILE A 20 -1.02 3.72 -4.76
N PRO A 21 -0.34 4.09 -3.66
CA PRO A 21 -0.23 3.23 -2.49
C PRO A 21 -1.56 3.08 -1.76
N SER A 22 -1.62 2.12 -0.83
CA SER A 22 -2.75 1.96 0.07
C SER A 22 -2.88 3.12 1.06
N THR A 23 -4.13 3.38 1.48
CA THR A 23 -4.42 4.22 2.64
C THR A 23 -3.98 3.49 3.91
N ILE A 24 -3.34 4.20 4.84
CA ILE A 24 -2.96 3.68 6.16
C ILE A 24 -3.83 4.38 7.19
N VAL A 25 -4.54 3.58 7.99
CA VAL A 25 -5.33 4.02 9.13
C VAL A 25 -4.76 3.35 10.38
N ASP A 26 -4.39 4.15 11.37
CA ASP A 26 -4.00 3.70 12.70
C ASP A 26 -5.25 3.46 13.54
N CYS A 27 -5.43 2.22 13.99
CA CYS A 27 -6.54 1.82 14.86
C CYS A 27 -6.05 1.38 16.25
N THR A 28 -4.84 1.79 16.65
CA THR A 28 -4.26 1.41 17.96
C THR A 28 -4.84 2.21 19.12
N ASN A 29 -5.37 3.41 18.86
CA ASN A 29 -6.02 4.29 19.83
C ASN A 29 -7.54 4.15 19.80
N ASN A 30 -8.23 4.85 20.70
CA ASN A 30 -9.70 4.86 20.77
C ASN A 30 -10.37 5.45 19.52
N THR A 31 -9.66 6.29 18.76
CA THR A 31 -10.15 6.93 17.54
C THR A 31 -9.22 6.60 16.38
N PRO A 32 -9.74 6.14 15.22
CA PRO A 32 -8.92 5.90 14.04
C PRO A 32 -8.22 7.17 13.55
N GLU A 33 -6.96 7.07 13.16
CA GLU A 33 -6.17 8.18 12.63
C GLU A 33 -5.64 7.86 11.23
N ILE A 34 -5.78 8.79 10.27
CA ILE A 34 -5.28 8.60 8.91
C ILE A 34 -3.81 9.02 8.84
N ILE A 35 -2.88 8.05 8.83
CA ILE A 35 -1.43 8.31 8.71
C ILE A 35 -1.03 8.56 7.25
N ARG A 36 -1.67 7.88 6.28
CA ARG A 36 -1.39 8.05 4.85
C ARG A 36 -2.66 7.98 4.02
N LYS A 37 -2.91 8.99 3.20
CA LYS A 37 -3.95 8.97 2.16
C LYS A 37 -3.42 8.26 0.92
N GLY A 38 -4.09 7.19 0.53
CA GLY A 38 -3.79 6.40 -0.67
C GLY A 38 -5.05 6.18 -1.48
N LYS A 39 -5.14 5.01 -2.14
CA LYS A 39 -6.29 4.67 -2.99
C LYS A 39 -7.59 4.36 -2.21
N GLY A 40 -7.50 4.03 -0.93
CA GLY A 40 -8.66 3.65 -0.12
C GLY A 40 -9.51 4.86 0.27
N ASP A 41 -10.83 4.69 0.25
CA ASP A 41 -11.79 5.71 0.70
C ASP A 41 -11.58 6.02 2.20
N ILE A 42 -11.52 7.32 2.52
CA ILE A 42 -11.32 7.82 3.87
C ILE A 42 -12.62 8.32 4.53
N THR A 43 -13.71 8.42 3.77
CA THR A 43 -15.01 8.91 4.25
C THR A 43 -15.50 8.21 5.53
N PRO A 44 -15.29 6.90 5.74
CA PRO A 44 -15.68 6.22 6.98
C PRO A 44 -14.95 6.67 8.25
N PHE A 45 -13.87 7.45 8.13
CA PHE A 45 -13.00 7.88 9.23
C PHE A 45 -13.00 9.41 9.44
N LEU A 46 -13.89 10.14 8.75
CA LEU A 46 -14.07 11.59 8.88
C LEU A 46 -15.16 11.97 9.89
#